data_AF-A0A7Y4XXN6-F1
#
_entry.id   AF-A0A7Y4XXN6-F1
#
_cell.length_a   1.000
_cell.length_b   1.000
_cell.length_c   1.000
_cell.angle_alpha   90.00
_cell.angle_beta   90.00
_cell.angle_gamma   90.00
#
_symmetry.space_group_name_H-M   'P 1'
#
loop_
_entity.id
_entity.type
_entity.pdbx_description
1 polymer ?
#
loop_
_entity_poly.entity_id
_entity_poly.type
_entity_poly.pdbx_seq_one_letter_code
_entity_poly.pdbx_strand_id
1 'polypeptide(L)'
;MYVIRIVKWLLPLACLLLSACMSSQQNIQPLNTTTIDSDIVVMSGMENNQAPGAPVGIKPMTIEELSGCATKVGNLKKDLAQYETTKAQFAKRKADLDQSKRKLISDRVTVNTHNKKQVVDFNSRQKQEGILIGQFNKDITVFNRNVSEQNLRNNEFNVSCAERSYRKSDLVKLPADLRLAIESKSKQSAAPLIEEDTSVGEAVLTSPKNP
;
A
#
# COMPACT_ATOMS: atom_id res chain seq x y z
N MET A 1 11.33 -30.44 28.54
CA MET A 1 12.51 -30.46 27.65
C MET A 1 12.02 -30.52 26.22
N TYR A 2 12.05 -29.41 25.48
CA TYR A 2 11.60 -29.35 24.08
C TYR A 2 12.82 -29.35 23.17
N VAL A 3 12.86 -30.33 22.25
CA VAL A 3 13.94 -30.55 21.28
C VAL A 3 13.73 -29.62 20.09
N ILE A 4 14.63 -28.67 19.89
CA ILE A 4 14.64 -27.76 18.74
C ILE A 4 15.34 -28.47 17.57
N ARG A 5 14.59 -28.81 16.51
CA ARG A 5 15.17 -29.29 15.24
C ARG A 5 15.45 -28.10 14.32
N ILE A 6 16.74 -27.80 14.15
CA ILE A 6 17.27 -26.84 13.18
C ILE A 6 17.28 -27.52 11.81
N VAL A 7 16.40 -27.10 10.89
CA VAL A 7 16.44 -27.53 9.49
C VAL A 7 17.22 -26.49 8.69
N LYS A 8 18.48 -26.83 8.39
CA LYS A 8 19.34 -26.12 7.44
C LYS A 8 18.82 -26.36 6.01
N TRP A 9 18.49 -25.29 5.29
CA TRP A 9 18.33 -25.33 3.84
C TRP A 9 19.55 -24.69 3.18
N LEU A 10 20.30 -25.54 2.47
CA LEU A 10 21.42 -25.23 1.59
C LEU A 10 20.89 -25.09 0.15
N LEU A 11 21.22 -23.96 -0.51
CA LEU A 11 21.62 -23.71 -1.93
C LEU A 11 20.98 -24.54 -3.09
N PRO A 12 20.84 -24.00 -4.34
CA PRO A 12 21.93 -23.32 -5.04
C PRO A 12 21.62 -22.13 -6.00
N LEU A 13 22.71 -21.37 -6.21
CA LEU A 13 23.05 -20.54 -7.37
C LEU A 13 22.88 -21.31 -8.69
N ALA A 14 22.20 -20.73 -9.69
CA ALA A 14 22.31 -21.19 -11.08
C ALA A 14 21.99 -20.10 -12.12
N CYS A 15 22.93 -19.99 -13.07
CA CYS A 15 22.79 -19.56 -14.47
C CYS A 15 22.58 -18.08 -14.80
N LEU A 16 23.74 -17.41 -14.93
CA LEU A 16 24.02 -16.42 -15.98
C LEU A 16 23.80 -17.04 -17.37
N LEU A 17 22.89 -16.50 -18.17
CA LEU A 17 22.92 -16.63 -19.62
C LEU A 17 22.93 -15.23 -20.23
N LEU A 18 24.08 -14.89 -20.82
CA LEU A 18 24.27 -13.76 -21.71
C LEU A 18 23.43 -13.98 -22.98
N SER A 19 22.49 -13.08 -23.24
CA SER A 19 21.85 -12.94 -24.55
C SER A 19 22.44 -11.72 -25.25
N ALA A 20 23.25 -11.96 -26.27
CA ALA A 20 23.79 -10.94 -27.15
C ALA A 20 22.76 -10.64 -28.25
N CYS A 21 22.04 -9.53 -28.15
CA CYS A 21 21.26 -8.99 -29.27
C CYS A 21 22.16 -8.11 -30.14
N MET A 22 22.36 -8.54 -31.38
CA MET A 22 23.00 -7.74 -32.43
C MET A 22 22.19 -6.47 -32.69
N SER A 23 22.82 -5.32 -32.50
CA SER A 23 22.23 -4.01 -32.81
C SER A 23 22.54 -3.67 -34.28
N SER A 24 21.50 -3.55 -35.08
CA SER A 24 21.59 -3.08 -36.47
C SER A 24 21.87 -1.57 -36.47
N GLN A 25 23.05 -1.16 -36.93
CA GLN A 25 23.41 0.26 -37.08
C GLN A 25 22.66 0.86 -38.29
N GLN A 26 21.52 1.50 -38.03
CA GLN A 26 20.94 2.44 -38.98
C GLN A 26 21.66 3.78 -38.82
N ASN A 27 22.40 4.16 -39.87
CA ASN A 27 23.06 5.45 -40.02
C ASN A 27 21.99 6.52 -40.28
N ILE A 28 21.48 7.13 -39.22
CA ILE A 28 20.57 8.27 -39.27
C ILE A 28 21.43 9.53 -39.21
N GLN A 29 21.33 10.37 -40.24
CA GLN A 29 21.99 11.69 -40.28
C GLN A 29 21.56 12.54 -39.08
N PRO A 30 22.50 13.27 -38.43
CA PRO A 30 22.16 14.17 -37.34
C PRO A 30 21.37 15.35 -37.89
N LEU A 31 20.07 15.35 -37.60
CA LEU A 31 19.24 16.54 -37.73
C LEU A 31 19.78 17.58 -36.73
N ASN A 32 20.37 18.67 -37.24
CA ASN A 32 20.82 19.79 -36.43
C ASN A 32 19.61 20.44 -35.76
N THR A 33 19.23 19.92 -34.59
CA THR A 33 18.28 20.56 -33.69
C THR A 33 19.03 21.57 -32.82
N THR A 34 18.58 22.80 -32.95
CA THR A 34 18.94 23.95 -32.13
C THR A 34 18.94 23.61 -30.64
N THR A 35 19.98 24.09 -29.98
CA THR A 35 20.47 23.89 -28.61
C THR A 35 19.52 24.31 -27.47
N ILE A 36 18.22 23.97 -27.54
CA ILE A 36 17.19 24.48 -26.61
C ILE A 36 16.70 23.44 -25.57
N ASP A 37 16.99 22.15 -25.74
CA ASP A 37 16.30 21.09 -24.96
C ASP A 37 17.02 20.53 -23.72
N SER A 38 18.13 21.12 -23.27
CA SER A 38 18.85 20.60 -22.07
C SER A 38 18.12 20.85 -20.74
N ASP A 39 17.13 21.74 -20.73
CA ASP A 39 16.33 22.12 -19.56
C ASP A 39 15.06 21.28 -19.39
N ILE A 40 14.71 20.44 -20.36
CA ILE A 40 13.49 19.63 -20.29
C ILE A 40 13.73 18.33 -19.52
N VAL A 41 12.88 18.04 -18.55
CA VAL A 41 12.87 16.82 -17.73
C VAL A 41 11.49 16.22 -17.73
N VAL A 42 11.41 14.90 -17.69
CA VAL A 42 10.15 14.16 -17.58
C VAL A 42 9.81 13.93 -16.10
N MET A 43 8.57 14.24 -15.70
CA MET A 43 8.08 13.92 -14.36
C MET A 43 7.96 12.40 -14.19
N SER A 44 8.55 11.85 -13.13
CA SER A 44 8.45 10.42 -12.85
C SER A 44 7.04 10.09 -12.33
N GLY A 45 6.48 8.97 -12.80
CA GLY A 45 5.28 8.39 -12.22
C GLY A 45 5.51 7.81 -10.84
N MET A 46 4.42 7.49 -10.14
CA MET A 46 4.46 6.89 -8.81
C MET A 46 4.82 5.40 -8.85
N GLU A 47 4.47 4.71 -9.94
CA GLU A 47 4.78 3.30 -10.17
C GLU A 47 5.92 3.13 -11.19
N ASN A 48 6.72 2.07 -11.06
CA ASN A 48 7.83 1.74 -11.98
C ASN A 48 7.36 1.35 -13.40
N ASN A 49 6.07 1.49 -13.70
CA ASN A 49 5.56 1.35 -15.05
C ASN A 49 5.90 2.63 -15.82
N GLN A 50 7.17 2.75 -16.22
CA GLN A 50 7.55 3.66 -17.30
C GLN A 50 6.78 3.21 -18.53
N ALA A 51 5.73 3.94 -18.89
CA ALA A 51 5.19 3.82 -20.23
C ALA A 51 6.29 4.25 -21.20
N PRO A 52 6.33 3.67 -22.41
CA PRO A 52 7.36 3.97 -23.39
C PRO A 52 7.31 5.47 -23.73
N GLY A 53 8.41 6.16 -23.36
CA GLY A 53 8.77 7.56 -23.65
C GLY A 53 7.66 8.49 -24.13
N ALA A 54 7.40 9.56 -23.36
CA ALA A 54 6.50 10.64 -23.75
C ALA A 54 6.71 11.03 -25.22
N PRO A 55 5.64 11.11 -26.03
CA PRO A 55 5.79 11.36 -27.45
C PRO A 55 6.51 12.69 -27.67
N VAL A 56 7.59 12.61 -28.44
CA VAL A 56 8.42 13.76 -28.82
C VAL A 56 7.51 14.78 -29.51
N GLY A 57 7.36 15.96 -28.92
CA GLY A 57 6.51 17.05 -29.44
C GLY A 57 5.43 17.60 -28.50
N ILE A 58 5.24 17.03 -27.30
CA ILE A 58 4.35 17.64 -26.30
C ILE A 58 5.03 18.87 -25.66
N LYS A 59 4.33 20.01 -25.70
CA LYS A 59 4.73 21.25 -25.00
C LYS A 59 4.96 20.97 -23.50
N PRO A 60 6.11 21.39 -22.92
CA PRO A 60 6.34 21.27 -21.48
C PRO A 60 5.25 21.93 -20.66
N MET A 61 4.98 21.36 -19.48
CA MET A 61 4.05 21.92 -18.50
C MET A 61 4.39 23.37 -18.18
N THR A 62 3.37 24.21 -18.02
CA THR A 62 3.55 25.55 -17.44
C THR A 62 3.93 25.44 -15.97
N ILE A 63 4.42 26.54 -15.39
CA ILE A 63 4.75 26.59 -13.95
C ILE A 63 3.52 26.31 -13.07
N GLU A 64 2.33 26.74 -13.49
CA GLU A 64 1.07 26.50 -12.78
C GLU A 64 0.67 25.01 -12.84
N GLU A 65 0.78 24.39 -14.02
CA GLU A 65 0.54 22.95 -14.19
C GLU A 65 1.54 22.14 -13.35
N LEU A 66 2.81 22.51 -13.39
CA LEU A 66 3.88 21.89 -12.61
C LEU A 66 3.62 21.99 -11.10
N SER A 67 3.23 23.16 -10.61
CA SER A 67 2.86 23.39 -9.20
C SER A 67 1.64 22.55 -8.80
N GLY A 68 0.64 22.45 -9.68
CA GLY A 68 -0.54 21.61 -9.47
C GLY A 68 -0.16 20.12 -9.35
N CYS A 69 0.69 19.63 -10.24
CA CYS A 69 1.20 18.26 -10.19
C CYS A 69 2.07 18.00 -8.95
N ALA A 70 2.93 18.95 -8.58
CA ALA A 70 3.75 18.89 -7.36
C ALA A 70 2.90 18.76 -6.09
N THR A 71 1.82 19.55 -6.02
CA THR A 71 0.88 19.53 -4.90
C THR A 71 0.17 18.18 -4.82
N LYS A 72 -0.31 17.66 -5.96
CA LYS A 72 -0.94 16.34 -6.03
C LYS A 72 -0.01 15.24 -5.52
N VAL A 73 1.22 15.16 -6.02
CA VAL A 73 2.17 14.11 -5.58
C VAL A 73 2.55 14.26 -4.10
N GLY A 74 2.68 15.49 -3.59
CA GLY A 74 2.91 15.74 -2.17
C GLY A 74 1.78 15.22 -1.27
N ASN A 75 0.53 15.49 -1.65
CA ASN A 75 -0.64 14.98 -0.94
C ASN A 75 -0.74 13.45 -1.01
N LEU A 76 -0.54 12.87 -2.21
CA LEU A 76 -0.58 11.42 -2.39
C LEU A 76 0.44 10.70 -1.49
N LYS A 77 1.64 11.27 -1.33
CA LYS A 77 2.70 10.75 -0.46
C LYS A 77 2.33 10.82 1.01
N LYS A 78 1.74 11.93 1.46
CA LYS A 78 1.29 12.11 2.83
C LYS A 78 0.20 11.09 3.19
N ASP A 79 -0.78 10.93 2.31
CA ASP A 79 -1.88 9.99 2.48
C ASP A 79 -1.34 8.55 2.56
N LEU A 80 -0.39 8.19 1.70
CA LEU A 80 0.22 6.86 1.72
C LEU A 80 0.95 6.57 3.05
N ALA A 81 1.73 7.52 3.57
CA ALA A 81 2.39 7.37 4.86
C ALA A 81 1.39 7.18 6.02
N GLN A 82 0.24 7.87 5.94
CA GLN A 82 -0.84 7.70 6.89
C GLN A 82 -1.49 6.30 6.78
N TYR A 83 -1.67 5.78 5.56
CA TYR A 83 -2.21 4.44 5.35
C TYR A 83 -1.29 3.35 5.89
N GLU A 84 0.02 3.44 5.69
CA GLU A 84 0.99 2.49 6.26
C GLU A 84 0.95 2.49 7.79
N THR A 85 0.86 3.68 8.40
CA THR A 85 0.71 3.81 9.86
C THR A 85 -0.58 3.16 10.35
N THR A 86 -1.70 3.42 9.65
CA THR A 86 -3.02 2.88 9.99
C THR A 86 -3.07 1.36 9.81
N LYS A 87 -2.42 0.82 8.77
CA LYS A 87 -2.29 -0.62 8.54
C LYS A 87 -1.55 -1.31 9.69
N ALA A 88 -0.46 -0.73 10.17
CA ALA A 88 0.25 -1.26 11.35
C ALA A 88 -0.63 -1.26 12.61
N GLN A 89 -1.46 -0.24 12.80
CA GLN A 89 -2.43 -0.19 13.91
C GLN A 89 -3.50 -1.28 13.80
N PHE A 90 -4.02 -1.56 12.59
CA PHE A 90 -4.95 -2.67 12.37
C PHE A 90 -4.32 -4.03 12.65
N ALA A 91 -3.07 -4.24 12.26
CA ALA A 91 -2.35 -5.48 12.58
C ALA A 91 -2.23 -5.70 14.09
N LYS A 92 -1.91 -4.63 14.85
CA LYS A 92 -1.89 -4.69 16.32
C LYS A 92 -3.27 -5.00 16.91
N ARG A 93 -4.30 -4.26 16.50
CA ARG A 93 -5.69 -4.49 16.96
C ARG A 93 -6.16 -5.92 16.68
N LYS A 94 -5.80 -6.47 15.52
CA LYS A 94 -6.10 -7.88 15.17
C LYS A 94 -5.44 -8.85 16.15
N ALA A 95 -4.16 -8.66 16.45
CA ALA A 95 -3.44 -9.51 17.41
C ALA A 95 -4.07 -9.46 18.81
N ASP A 96 -4.50 -8.28 19.26
CA ASP A 96 -5.17 -8.08 20.55
C ASP A 96 -6.52 -8.81 20.60
N LEU A 97 -7.33 -8.71 19.54
CA LEU A 97 -8.61 -9.44 19.41
C LEU A 97 -8.38 -10.95 19.38
N ASP A 98 -7.40 -11.43 18.62
CA ASP A 98 -7.08 -12.85 18.56
C ASP A 98 -6.63 -13.39 19.94
N GLN A 99 -5.90 -12.58 20.71
CA GLN A 99 -5.53 -12.91 22.10
C GLN A 99 -6.75 -12.95 23.03
N SER A 100 -7.64 -11.96 22.95
CA SER A 100 -8.89 -11.92 23.73
C SER A 100 -9.78 -13.12 23.44
N LYS A 101 -9.97 -13.45 22.15
CA LYS A 101 -10.69 -14.64 21.70
C LYS A 101 -10.09 -15.93 22.25
N ARG A 102 -8.77 -16.11 22.18
CA ARG A 102 -8.09 -17.28 22.79
C ARG A 102 -8.33 -17.37 24.29
N LYS A 103 -8.29 -16.23 25.00
CA LYS A 103 -8.58 -16.16 26.43
C LYS A 103 -10.02 -16.59 26.73
N LEU A 104 -11.00 -16.11 25.96
CA LEU A 104 -12.41 -16.53 26.12
C LEU A 104 -12.61 -18.03 25.89
N ILE A 105 -11.92 -18.61 24.89
CA ILE A 105 -11.96 -20.05 24.65
C ILE A 105 -11.41 -20.81 25.87
N SER A 106 -10.30 -20.35 26.44
CA SER A 106 -9.72 -20.94 27.65
C SER A 106 -10.62 -20.77 28.88
N ASP A 107 -11.22 -19.59 29.06
CA ASP A 107 -12.12 -19.34 30.20
C ASP A 107 -13.36 -20.24 30.14
N ARG A 108 -13.85 -20.57 28.94
CA ARG A 108 -15.04 -21.41 28.72
C ARG A 108 -14.97 -22.74 29.46
N VAL A 109 -13.79 -23.38 29.49
CA VAL A 109 -13.63 -24.69 30.16
C VAL A 109 -13.60 -24.60 31.69
N THR A 110 -13.44 -23.38 32.24
CA THR A 110 -13.37 -23.14 33.69
C THR A 110 -14.68 -22.62 34.29
N VAL A 111 -15.64 -22.22 33.46
CA VAL A 111 -16.94 -21.68 33.92
C VAL A 111 -17.78 -22.80 34.53
N ASN A 112 -18.18 -22.63 35.79
CA ASN A 112 -19.13 -23.53 36.43
C ASN A 112 -20.54 -23.29 35.87
N THR A 113 -21.05 -24.25 35.09
CA THR A 113 -22.36 -24.17 34.43
C THR A 113 -23.54 -24.19 35.41
N HIS A 114 -23.35 -24.66 36.65
CA HIS A 114 -24.36 -24.58 37.70
C HIS A 114 -24.38 -23.22 38.41
N ASN A 115 -23.35 -22.40 38.24
CA ASN A 115 -23.32 -21.04 38.77
C ASN A 115 -23.87 -20.05 37.74
N LYS A 116 -25.15 -19.68 37.91
CA LYS A 116 -25.85 -18.76 37.01
C LYS A 116 -25.12 -17.42 36.80
N LYS A 117 -24.47 -16.89 37.84
CA LYS A 117 -23.71 -15.65 37.74
C LYS A 117 -22.50 -15.80 36.81
N GLN A 118 -21.72 -16.87 36.97
CA GLN A 118 -20.56 -17.11 36.11
C GLN A 118 -20.94 -17.30 34.64
N VAL A 119 -22.04 -18.00 34.37
CA VAL A 119 -22.56 -18.18 33.00
C VAL A 119 -22.97 -16.84 32.38
N VAL A 120 -23.70 -15.99 33.12
CA VAL A 120 -24.11 -14.67 32.64
C VAL A 120 -22.90 -13.77 32.37
N ASP A 121 -21.92 -13.74 33.28
CA ASP A 121 -20.71 -12.94 33.14
C ASP A 121 -19.88 -13.39 31.91
N PHE A 122 -19.76 -14.72 31.68
CA PHE A 122 -19.10 -15.26 30.48
C PHE A 122 -19.81 -14.88 29.19
N ASN A 123 -21.14 -15.08 29.12
CA ASN A 123 -21.94 -14.74 27.93
C ASN A 123 -21.89 -13.25 27.60
N SER A 124 -21.86 -12.39 28.63
CA SER A 124 -21.71 -10.94 28.44
C SER A 124 -20.36 -10.60 27.79
N ARG A 125 -19.25 -11.17 28.28
CA ARG A 125 -17.91 -10.97 27.69
C ARG A 125 -17.83 -11.48 26.26
N GLN A 126 -18.42 -12.64 25.97
CA GLN A 126 -18.49 -13.19 24.62
C GLN A 126 -19.27 -12.27 23.66
N LYS A 127 -20.41 -11.71 24.11
CA LYS A 127 -21.17 -10.73 23.33
C LYS A 127 -20.37 -9.45 23.05
N GLN A 128 -19.67 -8.94 24.06
CA GLN A 128 -18.81 -7.76 23.91
C GLN A 128 -17.68 -8.00 22.90
N GLU A 129 -17.01 -9.16 22.97
CA GLU A 129 -15.98 -9.54 22.00
C GLU A 129 -16.54 -9.60 20.56
N GLY A 130 -17.73 -10.19 20.38
CA GLY A 130 -18.40 -10.22 19.08
C GLY A 130 -18.70 -8.82 18.52
N ILE A 131 -19.08 -7.87 19.38
CA ILE A 131 -19.28 -6.46 18.98
C ILE A 131 -17.95 -5.83 18.54
N LEU A 132 -16.86 -6.06 19.28
CA LEU A 132 -15.54 -5.52 18.96
C LEU A 132 -15.00 -6.05 17.63
N ILE A 133 -15.13 -7.35 17.38
CA ILE A 133 -14.78 -7.98 16.10
C ILE A 133 -15.64 -7.39 14.97
N GLY A 134 -16.95 -7.25 15.18
CA GLY A 134 -17.85 -6.65 14.21
C GLY A 134 -17.48 -5.20 13.86
N GLN A 135 -17.07 -4.40 14.84
CA GLN A 135 -16.59 -3.04 14.61
C GLN A 135 -15.25 -3.02 13.87
N PHE A 136 -14.31 -3.89 14.25
CA PHE A 136 -13.02 -4.02 13.58
C PHE A 136 -13.17 -4.36 12.09
N ASN A 137 -14.06 -5.29 11.74
CA ASN A 137 -14.33 -5.64 10.35
C ASN A 137 -14.91 -4.46 9.56
N LYS A 138 -15.85 -3.71 10.15
CA LYS A 138 -16.37 -2.48 9.53
C LYS A 138 -15.28 -1.44 9.28
N ASP A 139 -14.39 -1.26 10.26
CA ASP A 139 -13.26 -0.32 10.14
C ASP A 139 -12.33 -0.74 8.98
N ILE A 140 -12.04 -2.04 8.83
CA ILE A 140 -11.26 -2.57 7.69
C ILE A 140 -11.95 -2.30 6.36
N THR A 141 -13.26 -2.56 6.25
CA THR A 141 -13.99 -2.32 5.00
C THR A 141 -13.94 -0.83 4.60
N VAL A 142 -14.08 0.09 5.56
CA VAL A 142 -13.93 1.53 5.32
C VAL A 142 -12.49 1.87 4.91
N PHE A 143 -11.49 1.32 5.59
CA PHE A 143 -10.09 1.52 5.24
C PHE A 143 -9.77 1.04 3.81
N ASN A 144 -10.20 -0.17 3.44
CA ASN A 144 -9.98 -0.75 2.11
C ASN A 144 -10.64 0.09 1.00
N ARG A 145 -11.81 0.69 1.28
CA ARG A 145 -12.44 1.64 0.36
C ARG A 145 -11.57 2.89 0.16
N ASN A 146 -11.11 3.49 1.24
CA ASN A 146 -10.25 4.68 1.18
C ASN A 146 -8.93 4.41 0.44
N VAL A 147 -8.33 3.24 0.64
CA VAL A 147 -7.15 2.80 -0.11
C VAL A 147 -7.46 2.64 -1.59
N SER A 148 -8.61 2.06 -1.94
CA SER A 148 -9.03 1.91 -3.34
C SER A 148 -9.23 3.26 -4.02
N GLU A 149 -9.90 4.22 -3.35
CA GLU A 149 -10.04 5.60 -3.82
C GLU A 149 -8.68 6.28 -4.00
N GLN A 150 -7.73 6.05 -3.09
CA GLN A 150 -6.37 6.56 -3.23
C GLN A 150 -5.65 5.98 -4.46
N ASN A 151 -5.80 4.69 -4.71
CA ASN A 151 -5.21 4.05 -5.89
C ASN A 151 -5.80 4.63 -7.19
N LEU A 152 -7.09 4.98 -7.21
CA LEU A 152 -7.68 5.71 -8.33
C LEU A 152 -7.06 7.10 -8.51
N ARG A 153 -6.90 7.88 -7.43
CA ARG A 153 -6.21 9.19 -7.49
C ARG A 153 -4.75 9.07 -7.95
N ASN A 154 -4.07 7.99 -7.57
CA ASN A 154 -2.72 7.68 -8.06
C ASN A 154 -2.72 7.45 -9.58
N ASN A 155 -3.68 6.69 -10.09
CA ASN A 155 -3.84 6.47 -11.53
C ASN A 155 -4.15 7.76 -12.28
N GLU A 156 -5.05 8.60 -11.76
CA GLU A 156 -5.34 9.92 -12.33
C GLU A 156 -4.11 10.83 -12.38
N PHE A 157 -3.28 10.81 -11.33
CA PHE A 157 -1.99 11.49 -11.33
C PHE A 157 -1.06 10.94 -12.41
N ASN A 158 -0.95 9.62 -12.54
CA ASN A 158 -0.10 9.00 -13.56
C ASN A 158 -0.57 9.37 -14.98
N VAL A 159 -1.88 9.47 -15.22
CA VAL A 159 -2.42 9.88 -16.53
C VAL A 159 -2.22 11.37 -16.81
N SER A 160 -2.38 12.23 -15.80
CA SER A 160 -2.44 13.70 -15.99
C SER A 160 -1.13 14.45 -15.77
N CYS A 161 -0.21 13.87 -15.00
CA CYS A 161 1.00 14.53 -14.51
C CYS A 161 2.26 13.70 -14.76
N ALA A 162 2.21 12.39 -14.53
CA ALA A 162 3.37 11.55 -14.81
C ALA A 162 3.71 11.58 -16.30
N GLU A 163 5.00 11.44 -16.60
CA GLU A 163 5.55 11.42 -17.95
C GLU A 163 5.39 12.73 -18.74
N ARG A 164 4.67 13.73 -18.21
CA ARG A 164 4.70 15.07 -18.77
C ARG A 164 6.06 15.70 -18.52
N SER A 165 6.55 16.40 -19.54
CA SER A 165 7.78 17.14 -19.46
C SER A 165 7.59 18.49 -18.77
N TYR A 166 8.63 18.98 -18.09
CA TYR A 166 8.69 20.30 -17.47
C TYR A 166 10.11 20.86 -17.60
N ARG A 167 10.25 22.17 -17.39
CA ARG A 167 11.55 22.85 -17.42
C ARG A 167 12.20 22.82 -16.04
N LYS A 168 13.50 22.46 -15.91
CA LYS A 168 14.18 22.52 -14.59
C LYS A 168 14.20 23.95 -14.05
N SER A 169 14.31 24.94 -14.94
CA SER A 169 14.19 26.36 -14.58
C SER A 169 12.84 26.74 -13.95
N ASP A 170 11.75 26.01 -14.23
CA ASP A 170 10.46 26.20 -13.56
C ASP A 170 10.38 25.44 -12.23
N LEU A 171 11.00 24.26 -12.14
CA LEU A 171 11.09 23.49 -10.89
C LEU A 171 11.80 24.29 -9.78
N VAL A 172 12.86 25.03 -10.09
CA VAL A 172 13.59 25.85 -9.09
C VAL A 172 12.78 27.04 -8.57
N LYS A 173 11.74 27.47 -9.29
CA LYS A 173 10.83 28.55 -8.87
C LYS A 173 9.74 28.07 -7.93
N LEU A 174 9.53 26.75 -7.80
CA LEU A 174 8.56 26.20 -6.87
C LEU A 174 9.04 26.34 -5.41
N PRO A 175 8.09 26.43 -4.47
CA PRO A 175 8.34 26.22 -3.05
C PRO A 175 9.15 24.93 -2.78
N ALA A 176 9.99 24.97 -1.74
CA ALA A 176 10.94 23.89 -1.44
C ALA A 176 10.26 22.54 -1.14
N ASP A 177 9.11 22.56 -0.49
CA ASP A 177 8.28 21.39 -0.20
C ASP A 177 7.73 20.73 -1.47
N LEU A 178 7.24 21.53 -2.43
CA LEU A 178 6.76 21.03 -3.72
C LEU A 178 7.90 20.48 -4.58
N ARG A 179 9.08 21.11 -4.50
CA ARG A 179 10.27 20.64 -5.20
C ARG A 179 10.72 19.28 -4.68
N LEU A 180 10.80 19.14 -3.35
CA LEU A 180 11.10 17.87 -2.70
C LEU A 180 10.07 16.79 -3.05
N ALA A 181 8.79 17.15 -3.17
CA ALA A 181 7.74 16.23 -3.56
C ALA A 181 7.92 15.67 -4.98
N ILE A 182 8.46 16.46 -5.93
CA ILE A 182 8.80 15.97 -7.28
C ILE A 182 10.11 15.17 -7.27
N GLU A 183 11.13 15.67 -6.57
CA GLU A 183 12.48 15.09 -6.59
C GLU A 183 12.58 13.77 -5.82
N SER A 184 11.74 13.54 -4.81
CA SER A 184 11.81 12.31 -4.04
C SER A 184 11.37 11.14 -4.92
N LYS A 185 12.33 10.35 -5.40
CA LYS A 185 12.13 9.10 -6.14
C LYS A 185 11.39 8.10 -5.26
N SER A 186 10.07 8.18 -5.23
CA SER A 186 9.25 7.26 -4.46
C SER A 186 8.85 6.13 -5.39
N LYS A 187 9.50 4.97 -5.24
CA LYS A 187 8.95 3.71 -5.73
C LYS A 187 7.70 3.41 -4.89
N GLN A 188 6.58 4.05 -5.20
CA GLN A 188 5.34 3.86 -4.45
C GLN A 188 4.43 2.98 -5.28
N SER A 189 4.50 1.67 -4.99
CA SER A 189 3.47 0.74 -5.41
C SER A 189 2.13 1.12 -4.78
N ALA A 190 1.03 0.81 -5.47
CA ALA A 190 -0.32 0.83 -4.90
C ALA A 190 -0.34 0.30 -3.45
N ALA A 191 -1.06 1.00 -2.58
CA ALA A 191 -1.13 0.60 -1.18
C ALA A 191 -1.88 -0.75 -1.10
N PRO A 192 -1.28 -1.77 -0.48
CA PRO A 192 -1.90 -3.09 -0.39
C PRO A 192 -3.15 -3.02 0.50
N LEU A 193 -4.25 -3.60 0.00
CA LEU A 193 -5.46 -3.82 0.79
C LEU A 193 -5.17 -4.78 1.94
N ILE A 194 -5.91 -4.63 3.04
CA ILE A 194 -5.90 -5.62 4.11
C ILE A 194 -6.86 -6.73 3.68
N GLU A 195 -6.34 -7.95 3.50
CA GLU A 195 -7.16 -9.11 3.22
C GLU A 195 -8.17 -9.27 4.37
N GLU A 196 -9.46 -9.30 4.01
CA GLU A 196 -10.52 -9.66 4.95
C GLU A 196 -10.41 -11.16 5.20
N ASP A 197 -9.47 -11.53 6.06
CA ASP A 197 -9.38 -12.87 6.61
C ASP A 197 -10.66 -13.11 7.42
N THR A 198 -11.69 -13.65 6.76
CA THR A 198 -12.97 -14.07 7.34
C THR A 198 -12.80 -15.09 8.47
N SER A 199 -11.58 -15.63 8.64
CA SER A 199 -11.18 -16.60 9.66
C SER A 199 -11.32 -16.12 11.11
N VAL A 200 -11.43 -14.81 11.38
CA VAL A 200 -11.73 -14.35 12.75
C VAL A 200 -13.18 -14.71 13.15
N GLY A 201 -14.09 -14.90 12.18
CA GLY A 201 -15.53 -15.02 12.43
C GLY A 201 -16.12 -16.43 12.44
N GLU A 202 -15.51 -17.42 11.76
CA GLU A 202 -16.26 -18.64 11.41
C GLU A 202 -16.12 -19.84 12.36
N ALA A 203 -15.26 -19.74 13.38
CA ALA A 203 -15.14 -20.78 14.40
C ALA A 203 -16.30 -20.72 15.42
N VAL A 204 -17.44 -21.27 15.00
CA VAL A 204 -18.28 -22.20 15.78
C VAL A 204 -18.55 -21.76 17.22
N LEU A 205 -19.50 -20.86 17.38
CA LEU A 205 -20.34 -20.76 18.58
C LEU A 205 -21.78 -21.09 18.18
N THR A 206 -21.99 -22.26 17.60
CA THR A 206 -23.31 -22.87 17.68
C THR A 206 -23.58 -23.07 19.17
N SER A 207 -24.56 -22.33 19.70
CA SER A 207 -25.08 -22.59 21.04
C SER A 207 -25.35 -24.10 21.15
N PRO A 208 -24.87 -24.78 22.21
CA PRO A 208 -25.37 -26.11 22.49
C PRO A 208 -26.89 -25.97 22.57
N LYS A 209 -27.62 -26.66 21.68
CA LYS A 209 -29.05 -26.86 21.83
C LYS A 209 -29.21 -27.51 23.21
N ASN A 210 -29.78 -26.79 24.17
CA ASN A 210 -30.21 -27.40 25.41
C ASN A 210 -31.25 -28.48 25.04
N PRO A 211 -31.09 -29.73 25.51
CA PRO A 211 -32.14 -30.73 25.45
C PRO A 211 -33.35 -30.32 26.29
#